data_AF-X0XY64-F1
#
_entry.id   AF-X0XY64-F1
#
_cell.length_a   1.000
_cell.length_b   1.000
_cell.length_c   1.000
_cell.angle_alpha   90.00
_cell.angle_beta   90.00
_cell.angle_gamma   90.00
#
_symmetry.space_group_name_H-M   'P 1'
#
loop_
_entity.id
_entity.type
_entity.pdbx_description
1 polymer ?
#
loop_
_entity_poly.entity_id
_entity_poly.type
_entity_poly.pdbx_seq_one_letter_code
_entity_poly.pdbx_strand_id
1 'polypeptide(L)'
;PFKKSYIPGKYATVPTDDGLAYTGNEMQADYKTVATPVPRGHHVQGLDHTGKVLYPPLLAGVEAAGAEIYYEAPAQRLVLNPDGRIVGVVVEVDGVEEYIKAGKGVVLCAGGFAANKEMVAQHCPQYLRSQFLVGTKTDDGHGIRMGQGAGGDLRMMGDAFAYSGIYEFGEALVKGILVDDRGRRFIGEDNYGSWVGRALIQGHPVSYVIVDQSIWDEIPEQGRAYIEEHIKYVGPADAVSELARVANINFDL
;
A
#
# COMPACT_ATOMS: atom_id res chain seq x y z
N PRO A 1 17.06 -13.04 9.50
CA PRO A 1 16.86 -11.60 9.74
C PRO A 1 15.71 -11.23 10.72
N PHE A 2 14.93 -12.19 11.22
CA PHE A 2 13.78 -11.92 12.12
C PHE A 2 14.12 -12.26 13.58
N LYS A 3 13.76 -11.38 14.52
CA LYS A 3 13.90 -11.63 15.96
C LYS A 3 12.80 -12.60 16.43
N LYS A 4 13.14 -13.57 17.27
CA LYS A 4 12.17 -14.53 17.82
C LYS A 4 11.39 -13.93 18.99
N SER A 5 10.67 -12.85 18.74
CA SER A 5 9.86 -12.16 19.73
C SER A 5 8.58 -11.61 19.09
N TYR A 6 7.58 -11.37 19.93
CA TYR A 6 6.24 -10.96 19.54
C TYR A 6 5.85 -9.72 20.32
N ILE A 7 5.29 -8.73 19.62
CA ILE A 7 4.70 -7.54 20.22
C ILE A 7 3.16 -7.65 20.22
N PRO A 8 2.50 -7.58 21.39
CA PRO A 8 1.04 -7.53 21.47
C PRO A 8 0.48 -6.21 20.94
N GLY A 9 -0.67 -6.26 20.27
CA GLY A 9 -1.36 -5.08 19.73
C GLY A 9 -1.45 -5.11 18.20
N LYS A 10 -2.05 -4.07 17.61
CA LYS A 10 -2.17 -3.91 16.15
C LYS A 10 -1.32 -2.75 15.67
N TYR A 11 -0.47 -3.02 14.67
CA TYR A 11 0.50 -2.05 14.19
C TYR A 11 0.50 -1.95 12.65
N ALA A 12 0.55 -0.71 12.14
CA ALA A 12 0.94 -0.45 10.75
C ALA A 12 2.45 -0.63 10.57
N THR A 13 3.20 -0.01 11.49
CA THR A 13 4.66 -0.11 11.60
C THR A 13 4.99 -0.49 13.04
N VAL A 14 5.83 -1.51 13.23
CA VAL A 14 6.21 -1.97 14.56
C VAL A 14 7.20 -0.96 15.18
N PRO A 15 6.93 -0.46 16.39
CA PRO A 15 7.77 0.57 17.03
C PRO A 15 9.03 0.00 17.72
N THR A 16 9.17 -1.33 17.74
CA THR A 16 10.28 -2.07 18.35
C THR A 16 11.02 -2.90 17.29
N ASP A 17 12.06 -3.63 17.71
CA ASP A 17 12.76 -4.59 16.85
C ASP A 17 12.14 -6.01 16.89
N ASP A 18 10.92 -6.14 17.41
CA ASP A 18 10.21 -7.41 17.51
C ASP A 18 9.91 -7.99 16.13
N GLY A 19 10.07 -9.30 15.98
CA GLY A 19 10.00 -9.95 14.68
C GLY A 19 8.61 -10.36 14.23
N LEU A 20 7.59 -10.25 15.11
CA LEU A 20 6.24 -10.73 14.84
C LEU A 20 5.16 -9.84 15.45
N ALA A 21 4.17 -9.45 14.65
CA ALA A 21 3.03 -8.64 15.07
C ALA A 21 1.72 -9.05 14.37
N TYR A 22 0.60 -8.57 14.90
CA TYR A 22 -0.67 -8.51 14.17
C TYR A 22 -0.70 -7.24 13.30
N THR A 23 -0.86 -7.41 12.00
CA THR A 23 -0.82 -6.29 11.04
C THR A 23 -2.08 -6.19 10.19
N GLY A 24 -2.94 -7.21 10.19
CA GLY A 24 -4.09 -7.32 9.31
C GLY A 24 -5.43 -7.39 10.06
N ASN A 25 -6.27 -8.31 9.59
CA ASN A 25 -7.64 -8.52 10.07
C ASN A 25 -7.75 -9.63 11.12
N GLU A 26 -6.63 -10.20 11.56
CA GLU A 26 -6.66 -11.44 12.34
C GLU A 26 -7.50 -11.33 13.61
N MET A 27 -7.48 -10.16 14.26
CA MET A 27 -8.20 -9.90 15.50
C MET A 27 -9.63 -9.34 15.29
N GLN A 28 -10.02 -9.06 14.04
CA GLN A 28 -11.29 -8.42 13.73
C GLN A 28 -12.46 -9.40 13.91
N ALA A 29 -13.61 -8.87 14.35
CA ALA A 29 -14.75 -9.65 14.81
C ALA A 29 -15.33 -10.63 13.77
N ASP A 30 -15.36 -10.24 12.49
CA ASP A 30 -15.87 -11.08 11.40
C ASP A 30 -14.87 -12.19 11.06
N TYR A 31 -13.56 -11.88 11.06
CA TYR A 31 -12.53 -12.83 10.65
C TYR A 31 -12.14 -13.85 11.73
N LYS A 32 -12.21 -13.48 13.02
CA LYS A 32 -11.92 -14.42 14.12
C LYS A 32 -12.91 -15.59 14.20
N THR A 33 -14.09 -15.45 13.58
CA THR A 33 -15.08 -16.53 13.45
C THR A 33 -14.77 -17.48 12.30
N VAL A 34 -14.00 -17.04 11.32
CA VAL A 34 -13.62 -17.81 10.13
C VAL A 34 -12.32 -18.59 10.38
N ALA A 35 -11.36 -18.00 11.08
CA ALA A 35 -10.08 -18.62 11.38
C ALA A 35 -9.54 -18.20 12.75
N THR A 36 -8.79 -19.08 13.39
CA THR A 36 -8.07 -18.75 14.63
C THR A 36 -7.09 -17.60 14.37
N PRO A 37 -7.16 -16.50 15.14
CA PRO A 37 -6.21 -15.41 15.05
C PRO A 37 -4.79 -15.89 15.39
N VAL A 38 -3.85 -15.63 14.49
CA VAL A 38 -2.42 -15.92 14.66
C VAL A 38 -1.64 -14.76 14.06
N PRO A 39 -0.63 -14.19 14.74
CA PRO A 39 0.14 -13.10 14.17
C PRO A 39 1.01 -13.62 13.02
N ARG A 40 0.98 -12.93 11.88
CA ARG A 40 1.72 -13.32 10.66
C ARG A 40 2.60 -12.22 10.10
N GLY A 41 2.49 -10.99 10.61
CA GLY A 41 3.33 -9.87 10.21
C GLY A 41 4.75 -10.07 10.70
N HIS A 42 5.63 -10.57 9.81
CA HIS A 42 7.04 -10.73 10.12
C HIS A 42 7.80 -9.45 9.81
N HIS A 43 8.54 -8.95 10.79
CA HIS A 43 9.30 -7.71 10.68
C HIS A 43 10.79 -8.01 10.82
N VAL A 44 11.58 -7.52 9.87
CA VAL A 44 13.04 -7.65 9.96
C VAL A 44 13.51 -6.91 11.20
N GLN A 45 14.41 -7.54 11.95
CA GLN A 45 14.97 -6.97 13.16
C GLN A 45 15.66 -5.63 12.84
N GLY A 46 15.11 -4.54 13.37
CA GLY A 46 15.54 -3.16 13.14
C GLY A 46 14.44 -2.18 13.51
N LEU A 47 14.76 -0.87 13.54
CA LEU A 47 13.81 0.20 13.93
C LEU A 47 13.30 1.01 12.72
N ASP A 48 13.48 0.50 11.50
CA ASP A 48 13.07 1.17 10.26
C ASP A 48 12.12 0.25 9.48
N HIS A 49 11.52 0.76 8.40
CA HIS A 49 10.58 0.00 7.58
C HIS A 49 11.19 -1.32 7.12
N THR A 50 10.45 -2.41 7.29
CA THR A 50 10.90 -3.79 7.04
C THR A 50 11.56 -3.96 5.67
N GLY A 51 11.00 -3.35 4.60
CA GLY A 51 11.58 -3.41 3.27
C GLY A 51 12.98 -2.76 3.17
N LYS A 52 13.16 -1.61 3.83
CA LYS A 52 14.44 -0.89 3.86
C LYS A 52 15.53 -1.66 4.62
N VAL A 53 15.17 -2.31 5.73
CA VAL A 53 16.12 -3.12 6.51
C VAL A 53 16.42 -4.45 5.81
N LEU A 54 15.45 -5.03 5.10
CA LEU A 54 15.62 -6.29 4.37
C LEU A 54 16.46 -6.15 3.09
N TYR A 55 16.40 -5.00 2.41
CA TYR A 55 17.02 -4.84 1.10
C TYR A 55 18.55 -5.00 1.09
N PRO A 56 19.34 -4.36 2.00
CA PRO A 56 20.79 -4.52 2.01
C PRO A 56 21.29 -5.97 2.11
N PRO A 57 20.78 -6.84 3.02
CA PRO A 57 21.23 -8.23 3.05
C PRO A 57 20.78 -9.04 1.83
N LEU A 58 19.66 -8.68 1.18
CA LEU A 58 19.27 -9.31 -0.09
C LEU A 58 20.24 -8.92 -1.21
N LEU A 59 20.58 -7.63 -1.33
CA LEU A 59 21.53 -7.15 -2.32
C LEU A 59 22.91 -7.81 -2.13
N ALA A 60 23.40 -7.87 -0.89
CA ALA A 60 24.66 -8.55 -0.58
C ALA A 60 24.63 -10.05 -0.97
N GLY A 61 23.49 -10.73 -0.81
CA GLY A 61 23.30 -12.10 -1.27
C GLY A 61 23.33 -12.26 -2.79
N VAL A 62 22.77 -11.30 -3.53
CA VAL A 62 22.80 -11.24 -4.99
C VAL A 62 24.23 -11.02 -5.49
N GLU A 63 24.95 -10.09 -4.90
CA GLU A 63 26.36 -9.80 -5.23
C GLU A 63 27.25 -11.01 -4.91
N ALA A 64 27.07 -11.64 -3.75
CA ALA A 64 27.82 -12.84 -3.35
C ALA A 64 27.56 -14.04 -4.27
N ALA A 65 26.39 -14.11 -4.90
CA ALA A 65 26.06 -15.12 -5.90
C ALA A 65 26.72 -14.86 -7.27
N GLY A 66 27.44 -13.73 -7.42
CA GLY A 66 28.12 -13.35 -8.66
C GLY A 66 27.19 -12.80 -9.73
N ALA A 67 26.02 -12.27 -9.35
CA ALA A 67 25.12 -11.61 -10.29
C ALA A 67 25.70 -10.26 -10.72
N GLU A 68 25.69 -10.00 -12.02
CA GLU A 68 26.04 -8.69 -12.59
C GLU A 68 24.83 -7.76 -12.49
N ILE A 69 25.05 -6.55 -11.95
CA ILE A 69 24.00 -5.56 -11.73
C ILE A 69 24.32 -4.31 -12.55
N TYR A 70 23.38 -3.91 -13.39
CA TYR A 70 23.46 -2.70 -14.19
C TYR A 70 22.39 -1.72 -13.70
N TYR A 71 22.84 -0.57 -13.22
CA TYR A 71 21.98 0.56 -12.88
C TYR A 71 21.80 1.47 -14.09
N GLU A 72 20.78 2.34 -14.05
CA GLU A 72 20.52 3.31 -15.13
C GLU A 72 20.38 2.66 -16.53
N ALA A 73 19.96 1.39 -16.55
CA ALA A 73 19.79 0.57 -17.75
C ALA A 73 18.32 0.12 -17.89
N PRO A 74 17.36 1.04 -18.07
CA PRO A 74 15.95 0.68 -18.22
C PRO A 74 15.73 -0.30 -19.39
N ALA A 75 15.08 -1.42 -19.09
CA ALA A 75 14.65 -2.39 -20.09
C ALA A 75 13.45 -1.84 -20.87
N GLN A 76 13.59 -1.79 -22.20
CA GLN A 76 12.60 -1.20 -23.11
C GLN A 76 11.71 -2.26 -23.75
N ARG A 77 12.32 -3.34 -24.25
CA ARG A 77 11.64 -4.33 -25.12
C ARG A 77 12.22 -5.73 -24.95
N LEU A 78 11.40 -6.76 -25.13
CA LEU A 78 11.86 -8.14 -25.26
C LEU A 78 12.26 -8.44 -26.70
N VAL A 79 13.32 -9.23 -26.89
CA VAL A 79 13.81 -9.67 -28.20
C VAL A 79 13.35 -11.10 -28.44
N LEU A 80 12.61 -11.33 -29.52
CA LEU A 80 12.13 -12.66 -29.91
C LEU A 80 12.88 -13.15 -31.15
N ASN A 81 13.11 -14.46 -31.23
CA ASN A 81 13.57 -15.11 -32.47
C ASN A 81 12.38 -15.41 -33.40
N PRO A 82 12.61 -15.90 -34.64
CA PRO A 82 11.53 -16.23 -35.59
C PRO A 82 10.54 -17.29 -35.09
N ASP A 83 10.93 -18.14 -34.15
CA ASP A 83 10.06 -19.17 -33.55
C ASP A 83 9.21 -18.63 -32.39
N GLY A 84 9.32 -17.33 -32.07
CA GLY A 84 8.62 -16.67 -30.96
C GLY A 84 9.27 -16.85 -29.59
N ARG A 85 10.46 -17.45 -29.50
CA ARG A 85 11.21 -17.59 -28.24
C ARG A 85 11.86 -16.25 -27.86
N ILE A 86 11.69 -15.84 -26.61
CA ILE A 86 12.45 -14.71 -26.03
C ILE A 86 13.93 -15.11 -25.90
N VAL A 87 14.80 -14.33 -26.52
CA VAL A 87 16.27 -14.56 -26.59
C VAL A 87 17.09 -13.39 -26.05
N GLY A 88 16.44 -12.34 -25.55
CA GLY A 88 17.13 -11.19 -24.99
C GLY A 88 16.19 -10.05 -24.62
N VAL A 89 16.81 -8.93 -24.25
CA VAL A 89 16.15 -7.67 -23.90
C VAL A 89 16.92 -6.51 -24.55
N VAL A 90 16.19 -5.50 -25.00
CA VAL A 90 16.75 -4.20 -25.37
C VAL A 90 16.73 -3.32 -24.13
N VAL A 91 17.88 -2.78 -23.77
CA VAL A 91 18.02 -1.79 -22.70
C VAL A 91 18.47 -0.46 -23.30
N GLU A 92 18.19 0.64 -22.63
CA GLU A 92 18.74 1.94 -22.99
C GLU A 92 19.78 2.34 -21.93
N VAL A 93 21.01 2.65 -22.36
CA VAL A 93 22.10 3.11 -21.49
C VAL A 93 22.65 4.39 -22.11
N ASP A 94 22.66 5.48 -21.35
CA ASP A 94 23.10 6.80 -21.82
C ASP A 94 22.42 7.26 -23.13
N GLY A 95 21.14 6.91 -23.30
CA GLY A 95 20.35 7.23 -24.49
C GLY A 95 20.66 6.36 -25.72
N VAL A 96 21.45 5.30 -25.56
CA VAL A 96 21.80 4.34 -26.62
C VAL A 96 21.14 3.01 -26.35
N GLU A 97 20.52 2.42 -27.38
CA GLU A 97 19.97 1.07 -27.29
C GLU A 97 21.07 0.01 -27.30
N GLU A 98 21.07 -0.87 -26.30
CA GLU A 98 21.90 -2.06 -26.24
C GLU A 98 21.06 -3.34 -26.21
N TYR A 99 21.62 -4.42 -26.76
CA TYR A 99 20.94 -5.71 -26.90
C TYR A 99 21.62 -6.75 -26.01
N ILE A 100 20.95 -7.13 -24.94
CA ILE A 100 21.46 -8.12 -23.99
C ILE A 100 20.89 -9.49 -24.33
N LYS A 101 21.76 -10.42 -24.72
CA LYS A 101 21.38 -11.80 -25.04
C LYS A 101 21.07 -12.60 -23.78
N ALA A 102 19.88 -13.18 -23.72
CA ALA A 102 19.44 -14.06 -22.64
C ALA A 102 19.42 -15.52 -23.11
N GLY A 103 20.42 -16.30 -22.72
CA GLY A 103 20.57 -17.69 -23.19
C GLY A 103 19.48 -18.65 -22.68
N LYS A 104 18.93 -18.39 -21.49
CA LYS A 104 17.94 -19.27 -20.84
C LYS A 104 16.53 -18.67 -20.84
N GLY A 105 16.42 -17.38 -20.55
CA GLY A 105 15.16 -16.66 -20.52
C GLY A 105 15.32 -15.30 -19.82
N VAL A 106 14.24 -14.53 -19.81
CA VAL A 106 14.15 -13.22 -19.14
C VAL A 106 13.11 -13.35 -18.03
N VAL A 107 13.39 -12.78 -16.86
CA VAL A 107 12.46 -12.70 -15.73
C VAL A 107 12.08 -11.24 -15.54
N LEU A 108 10.79 -10.92 -15.66
CA LEU A 108 10.30 -9.56 -15.46
C LEU A 108 9.93 -9.36 -13.98
N CYS A 109 10.65 -8.48 -13.30
CA CYS A 109 10.46 -8.11 -11.89
C CYS A 109 10.22 -6.61 -11.73
N ALA A 110 9.43 -6.04 -12.64
CA ALA A 110 9.37 -4.61 -12.95
C ALA A 110 8.27 -3.81 -12.20
N GLY A 111 7.77 -4.36 -11.09
CA GLY A 111 6.75 -3.67 -10.29
C GLY A 111 5.37 -3.60 -10.95
N GLY A 112 4.56 -2.65 -10.47
CA GLY A 112 3.16 -2.45 -10.87
C GLY A 112 2.95 -1.37 -11.92
N PHE A 113 1.73 -0.85 -12.01
CA PHE A 113 1.35 0.25 -12.92
C PHE A 113 0.68 1.45 -12.22
N ALA A 114 0.82 1.55 -10.89
CA ALA A 114 0.15 2.58 -10.09
C ALA A 114 0.55 4.02 -10.46
N ALA A 115 1.76 4.22 -11.00
CA ALA A 115 2.24 5.53 -11.47
C ALA A 115 1.75 5.88 -12.89
N ASN A 116 1.23 4.91 -13.65
CA ASN A 116 0.73 5.11 -15.00
C ASN A 116 -0.78 5.38 -14.98
N LYS A 117 -1.16 6.66 -15.02
CA LYS A 117 -2.55 7.09 -14.91
C LYS A 117 -3.42 6.56 -16.04
N GLU A 118 -2.87 6.37 -17.24
CA GLU A 118 -3.58 5.81 -18.38
C GLU A 118 -3.94 4.33 -18.13
N MET A 119 -2.98 3.53 -17.64
CA MET A 119 -3.24 2.14 -17.27
C MET A 119 -4.19 2.02 -16.08
N VAL A 120 -4.08 2.90 -15.07
CA VAL A 120 -5.03 2.96 -13.95
C VAL A 120 -6.43 3.31 -14.46
N ALA A 121 -6.56 4.31 -15.34
CA ALA A 121 -7.84 4.67 -15.95
C ALA A 121 -8.45 3.52 -16.77
N GLN A 122 -7.62 2.76 -17.47
CA GLN A 122 -8.06 1.64 -18.29
C GLN A 122 -8.50 0.43 -17.46
N HIS A 123 -7.75 0.10 -16.40
CA HIS A 123 -7.92 -1.17 -15.69
C HIS A 123 -8.67 -1.04 -14.37
N CYS A 124 -8.41 0.00 -13.57
CA CYS A 124 -8.99 0.16 -12.24
C CYS A 124 -9.31 1.65 -11.95
N PRO A 125 -10.17 2.29 -12.77
CA PRO A 125 -10.37 3.75 -12.80
C PRO A 125 -10.79 4.37 -11.46
N GLN A 126 -11.44 3.61 -10.58
CA GLN A 126 -11.81 4.06 -9.24
C GLN A 126 -10.58 4.54 -8.43
N TYR A 127 -9.40 3.94 -8.66
CA TYR A 127 -8.17 4.28 -7.95
C TYR A 127 -7.50 5.57 -8.44
N LEU A 128 -8.00 6.22 -9.49
CA LEU A 128 -7.57 7.59 -9.86
C LEU A 128 -7.91 8.61 -8.77
N ARG A 129 -8.80 8.27 -7.84
CA ARG A 129 -9.15 9.08 -6.68
C ARG A 129 -8.08 9.09 -5.58
N SER A 130 -7.13 8.15 -5.64
CA SER A 130 -6.02 8.10 -4.68
C SER A 130 -5.24 9.41 -4.72
N GLN A 131 -5.09 10.03 -3.55
CA GLN A 131 -4.39 11.32 -3.42
C GLN A 131 -2.87 11.16 -3.47
N PHE A 132 -2.38 9.99 -3.06
CA PHE A 132 -0.96 9.69 -2.97
C PHE A 132 -0.64 8.40 -3.70
N LEU A 133 0.52 8.38 -4.35
CA LEU A 133 1.10 7.17 -4.90
C LEU A 133 1.85 6.43 -3.79
N VAL A 134 1.37 5.25 -3.43
CA VAL A 134 2.10 4.31 -2.57
C VAL A 134 2.96 3.42 -3.45
N GLY A 135 4.22 3.79 -3.64
CA GLY A 135 5.17 3.07 -4.50
C GLY A 135 6.22 4.00 -5.10
N THR A 136 6.80 3.58 -6.22
CA THR A 136 7.81 4.35 -6.95
C THR A 136 7.22 4.94 -8.23
N LYS A 137 7.79 6.05 -8.72
CA LYS A 137 7.38 6.64 -10.02
C LYS A 137 7.62 5.69 -11.21
N THR A 138 8.43 4.67 -11.03
CA THR A 138 8.77 3.63 -12.01
C THR A 138 7.81 2.44 -12.00
N ASP A 139 6.83 2.41 -11.10
CA ASP A 139 5.69 1.46 -11.16
C ASP A 139 4.71 1.89 -12.27
N ASP A 140 5.18 1.93 -13.51
CA ASP A 140 4.50 2.50 -14.68
C ASP A 140 3.93 1.43 -15.64
N GLY A 141 4.01 0.15 -15.25
CA GLY A 141 3.54 -0.98 -16.03
C GLY A 141 4.40 -1.33 -17.23
N HIS A 142 5.63 -0.83 -17.38
CA HIS A 142 6.52 -1.18 -18.50
C HIS A 142 6.73 -2.69 -18.61
N GLY A 143 7.00 -3.38 -17.50
CA GLY A 143 7.15 -4.84 -17.49
C GLY A 143 5.90 -5.59 -17.92
N ILE A 144 4.72 -5.12 -17.48
CA ILE A 144 3.43 -5.70 -17.86
C ILE A 144 3.24 -5.58 -19.38
N ARG A 145 3.47 -4.39 -19.93
CA ARG A 145 3.35 -4.12 -21.37
C ARG A 145 4.37 -4.91 -22.20
N MET A 146 5.61 -5.05 -21.73
CA MET A 146 6.60 -5.93 -22.35
C MET A 146 6.12 -7.39 -22.38
N GLY A 147 5.57 -7.89 -21.28
CA GLY A 147 5.01 -9.23 -21.19
C GLY A 147 3.86 -9.45 -22.17
N GLN A 148 2.91 -8.50 -22.25
CA GLN A 148 1.82 -8.54 -23.23
C GLN A 148 2.34 -8.50 -24.68
N GLY A 149 3.35 -7.66 -24.96
CA GLY A 149 3.99 -7.58 -26.27
C GLY A 149 4.62 -8.90 -26.73
N ALA A 150 5.02 -9.77 -25.79
CA ALA A 150 5.49 -11.12 -26.04
C ALA A 150 4.37 -12.19 -26.02
N GLY A 151 3.10 -11.80 -25.96
CA GLY A 151 1.94 -12.70 -25.95
C GLY A 151 1.47 -13.15 -24.57
N GLY A 152 1.95 -12.53 -23.49
CA GLY A 152 1.48 -12.79 -22.12
C GLY A 152 0.04 -12.34 -21.90
N ASP A 153 -0.73 -13.15 -21.17
CA ASP A 153 -2.08 -12.81 -20.72
C ASP A 153 -2.05 -12.01 -19.41
N LEU A 154 -3.11 -11.23 -19.18
CA LEU A 154 -3.29 -10.44 -17.96
C LEU A 154 -4.40 -11.03 -17.09
N ARG A 155 -4.23 -10.94 -15.77
CA ARG A 155 -5.28 -11.28 -14.80
C ARG A 155 -5.31 -10.30 -13.65
N MET A 156 -6.50 -10.12 -13.09
CA MET A 156 -6.73 -9.35 -11.86
C MET A 156 -6.27 -7.88 -11.93
N MET A 157 -6.27 -7.27 -13.13
CA MET A 157 -5.89 -5.87 -13.33
C MET A 157 -6.93 -4.87 -12.79
N GLY A 158 -8.15 -5.34 -12.50
CA GLY A 158 -9.30 -4.54 -12.07
C GLY A 158 -9.21 -3.97 -10.65
N ASP A 159 -8.09 -4.19 -9.98
CA ASP A 159 -7.92 -3.93 -8.56
C ASP A 159 -6.53 -3.38 -8.24
N ALA A 160 -6.42 -2.65 -7.13
CA ALA A 160 -5.16 -2.11 -6.64
C ALA A 160 -5.14 -2.07 -5.11
N PHE A 161 -3.93 -2.06 -4.57
CA PHE A 161 -3.70 -1.77 -3.17
C PHE A 161 -3.94 -0.28 -2.91
N ALA A 162 -4.97 0.03 -2.12
CA ALA A 162 -5.12 1.33 -1.47
C ALA A 162 -4.92 1.14 0.03
N TYR A 163 -4.59 2.22 0.73
CA TYR A 163 -4.35 2.17 2.17
C TYR A 163 -4.89 3.44 2.83
N SER A 164 -5.58 3.28 3.95
CA SER A 164 -5.96 4.35 4.85
C SER A 164 -5.28 4.13 6.20
N GLY A 165 -4.50 5.11 6.64
CA GLY A 165 -3.69 5.05 7.85
C GLY A 165 -4.45 5.38 9.14
N ILE A 166 -5.65 4.83 9.35
CA ILE A 166 -6.43 5.12 10.58
C ILE A 166 -5.62 4.82 11.84
N TYR A 167 -4.81 3.76 11.84
CA TYR A 167 -3.97 3.38 12.98
C TYR A 167 -2.48 3.70 12.78
N GLU A 168 -2.15 4.65 11.89
CA GLU A 168 -0.75 5.01 11.60
C GLU A 168 -0.08 5.77 12.77
N PHE A 169 -0.86 6.52 13.53
CA PHE A 169 -0.42 7.26 14.72
C PHE A 169 -0.74 6.54 16.04
N GLY A 170 -0.95 5.22 15.99
CA GLY A 170 -1.39 4.40 17.11
C GLY A 170 -2.87 4.03 17.04
N GLU A 171 -3.37 3.33 18.06
CA GLU A 171 -4.72 2.72 18.04
C GLU A 171 -5.86 3.70 18.37
N ALA A 172 -5.55 4.95 18.75
CA ALA A 172 -6.55 5.91 19.24
C ALA A 172 -7.71 6.12 18.24
N LEU A 173 -7.41 6.42 16.97
CA LEU A 173 -8.45 6.67 15.96
C LEU A 173 -9.30 5.44 15.61
N VAL A 174 -8.83 4.22 15.92
CA VAL A 174 -9.63 2.99 15.76
C VAL A 174 -10.78 2.94 16.77
N LYS A 175 -10.69 3.68 17.88
CA LYS A 175 -11.76 3.81 18.89
C LYS A 175 -12.87 4.77 18.45
N GLY A 176 -12.65 5.55 17.39
CA GLY A 176 -13.66 6.43 16.80
C GLY A 176 -14.67 5.69 15.93
N ILE A 177 -15.44 6.47 15.18
CA ILE A 177 -16.35 5.94 14.15
C ILE A 177 -16.04 6.52 12.78
N LEU A 178 -15.89 5.67 11.78
CA LEU A 178 -15.74 6.07 10.39
C LEU A 178 -17.12 6.14 9.74
N VAL A 179 -17.50 7.32 9.25
CA VAL A 179 -18.80 7.59 8.63
C VAL A 179 -18.66 8.17 7.24
N ASP A 180 -19.64 7.87 6.38
CA ASP A 180 -19.76 8.47 5.04
C ASP A 180 -20.33 9.90 5.10
N ASP A 181 -20.49 10.52 3.93
CA ASP A 181 -21.09 11.85 3.77
C ASP A 181 -22.57 11.95 4.22
N ARG A 182 -23.19 10.81 4.55
CA ARG A 182 -24.55 10.72 5.12
C ARG A 182 -24.55 10.37 6.61
N GLY A 183 -23.38 10.33 7.24
CA GLY A 183 -23.25 10.03 8.66
C GLY A 183 -23.42 8.54 8.99
N ARG A 184 -23.35 7.63 8.01
CA ARG A 184 -23.54 6.19 8.20
C ARG A 184 -22.20 5.48 8.29
N ARG A 185 -22.07 4.54 9.24
CA ARG A 185 -20.92 3.63 9.31
C ARG A 185 -20.97 2.62 8.16
N PHE A 186 -19.81 2.27 7.60
CA PHE A 186 -19.73 1.37 6.44
C PHE A 186 -18.63 0.30 6.53
N ILE A 187 -17.69 0.42 7.47
CA ILE A 187 -16.65 -0.58 7.73
C ILE A 187 -16.17 -0.48 9.19
N GLY A 188 -15.74 -1.60 9.77
CA GLY A 188 -15.07 -1.58 11.07
C GLY A 188 -13.71 -0.89 10.99
N GLU A 189 -13.46 0.05 11.90
CA GLU A 189 -12.29 0.93 11.93
C GLU A 189 -10.99 0.16 12.25
N ASP A 190 -11.14 -1.02 12.86
CA ASP A 190 -10.08 -1.99 13.16
C ASP A 190 -9.80 -2.96 12.01
N ASN A 191 -10.38 -2.77 10.82
CA ASN A 191 -9.98 -3.50 9.62
C ASN A 191 -8.55 -3.12 9.22
N TYR A 192 -7.90 -3.99 8.45
CA TYR A 192 -6.63 -3.72 7.81
C TYR A 192 -6.79 -2.50 6.91
N GLY A 193 -5.83 -1.58 6.98
CA GLY A 193 -5.93 -0.27 6.34
C GLY A 193 -6.19 -0.34 4.83
N SER A 194 -5.88 -1.48 4.18
CA SER A 194 -6.24 -1.65 2.77
C SER A 194 -7.71 -1.94 2.50
N TRP A 195 -8.40 -2.62 3.40
CA TRP A 195 -9.85 -2.81 3.32
C TRP A 195 -10.58 -1.49 3.58
N VAL A 196 -10.09 -0.69 4.53
CA VAL A 196 -10.58 0.68 4.76
C VAL A 196 -10.33 1.54 3.53
N GLY A 197 -9.10 1.58 3.00
CA GLY A 197 -8.75 2.33 1.79
C GLY A 197 -9.58 1.93 0.57
N ARG A 198 -9.83 0.63 0.39
CA ARG A 198 -10.72 0.11 -0.65
C ARG A 198 -12.15 0.62 -0.48
N ALA A 199 -12.72 0.53 0.73
CA ALA A 199 -14.09 0.97 1.00
C ALA A 199 -14.27 2.47 0.71
N LEU A 200 -13.28 3.28 1.10
CA LEU A 200 -13.24 4.72 0.81
C LEU A 200 -13.22 4.97 -0.71
N ILE A 201 -12.31 4.35 -1.45
CA ILE A 201 -12.16 4.58 -2.89
C ILE A 201 -13.41 4.15 -3.67
N GLN A 202 -13.97 2.99 -3.33
CA GLN A 202 -15.01 2.33 -4.12
C GLN A 202 -16.43 2.81 -3.78
N GLY A 203 -16.72 3.12 -2.52
CA GLY A 203 -18.07 3.42 -2.06
C GLY A 203 -18.23 4.74 -1.30
N HIS A 204 -17.20 5.18 -0.57
CA HIS A 204 -17.32 6.27 0.41
C HIS A 204 -16.16 7.29 0.29
N PRO A 205 -15.99 7.95 -0.88
CA PRO A 205 -14.82 8.79 -1.16
C PRO A 205 -14.78 10.08 -0.34
N VAL A 206 -15.92 10.48 0.22
CA VAL A 206 -16.02 11.53 1.24
C VAL A 206 -16.44 10.83 2.52
N SER A 207 -15.52 10.78 3.49
CA SER A 207 -15.73 10.12 4.77
C SER A 207 -15.01 10.88 5.87
N TYR A 208 -15.44 10.67 7.11
CA TYR A 208 -14.93 11.32 8.29
C TYR A 208 -14.68 10.29 9.39
N VAL A 209 -13.56 10.43 10.11
CA VAL A 209 -13.37 9.76 11.40
C VAL A 209 -13.86 10.71 12.47
N ILE A 210 -14.88 10.31 13.22
CA ILE A 210 -15.41 11.07 14.35
C ILE A 210 -14.87 10.46 15.64
N VAL A 211 -14.29 11.31 16.49
CA VAL A 211 -13.77 10.96 17.81
C VAL A 211 -14.28 11.96 18.83
N ASP A 212 -14.36 11.54 20.09
CA ASP A 212 -14.56 12.48 21.20
C ASP A 212 -13.23 13.03 21.71
N GLN A 213 -13.31 13.99 22.63
CA GLN A 213 -12.12 14.64 23.20
C GLN A 213 -11.19 13.65 23.91
N SER A 214 -11.75 12.61 24.56
CA SER A 214 -10.93 11.64 25.29
C SER A 214 -10.07 10.80 24.35
N ILE A 215 -10.63 10.39 23.21
CA ILE A 215 -9.89 9.68 22.16
C ILE A 215 -8.88 10.61 21.48
N TRP A 216 -9.27 11.86 21.22
CA TRP A 216 -8.37 12.85 20.63
C TRP A 216 -7.11 13.06 21.49
N ASP A 217 -7.28 13.12 22.81
CA ASP A 217 -6.17 13.33 23.75
C ASP A 217 -5.22 12.12 23.86
N GLU A 218 -5.65 10.92 23.46
CA GLU A 218 -4.77 9.74 23.37
C GLU A 218 -3.83 9.77 22.15
N ILE A 219 -4.16 10.55 21.12
CA ILE A 219 -3.33 10.63 19.91
C ILE A 219 -2.02 11.34 20.28
N PRO A 220 -0.84 10.73 19.98
CA PRO A 220 0.45 11.37 20.20
C PRO A 220 0.48 12.77 19.57
N GLU A 221 1.16 13.72 20.22
CA GLU A 221 1.23 15.12 19.76
C GLU A 221 1.63 15.24 18.29
N GLN A 222 2.60 14.44 17.85
CA GLN A 222 3.06 14.40 16.46
C GLN A 222 1.97 13.93 15.49
N GLY A 223 1.15 12.97 15.92
CA GLY A 223 -0.01 12.49 15.15
C GLY A 223 -1.09 13.56 15.04
N ARG A 224 -1.40 14.28 16.14
CA ARG A 224 -2.36 15.39 16.11
C ARG A 224 -1.90 16.51 15.18
N ALA A 225 -0.63 16.93 15.29
CA ALA A 225 -0.05 17.93 14.40
C ALA A 225 -0.11 17.50 12.93
N TYR A 226 0.23 16.24 12.63
CA TYR A 226 0.11 15.70 11.26
C TYR A 226 -1.33 15.76 10.74
N ILE A 227 -2.30 15.33 11.55
CA ILE A 227 -3.72 15.34 11.18
C ILE A 227 -4.18 16.77 10.90
N GLU A 228 -3.85 17.73 11.75
CA GLU A 228 -4.25 19.13 11.57
C GLU A 228 -3.64 19.77 10.31
N GLU A 229 -2.43 19.38 9.93
CA GLU A 229 -1.71 19.95 8.77
C GLU A 229 -2.07 19.26 7.45
N HIS A 230 -2.23 17.93 7.45
CA HIS A 230 -2.29 17.12 6.23
C HIS A 230 -3.66 16.49 5.97
N ILE A 231 -4.51 16.40 7.00
CA ILE A 231 -5.87 15.86 6.89
C ILE A 231 -6.83 17.02 7.09
N LYS A 232 -7.96 17.03 6.36
CA LYS A 232 -8.96 18.08 6.50
C LYS A 232 -9.61 18.00 7.90
N TYR A 233 -9.04 18.73 8.86
CA TYR A 233 -9.54 18.84 10.22
C TYR A 233 -10.71 19.83 10.27
N VAL A 234 -11.86 19.38 10.79
CA VAL A 234 -13.09 20.17 10.87
C VAL A 234 -13.16 20.98 12.19
N GLY A 235 -12.35 20.63 13.18
CA GLY A 235 -12.36 21.28 14.50
C GLY A 235 -13.25 20.58 15.52
N PRO A 236 -13.12 20.92 16.82
CA PRO A 236 -14.03 20.44 17.86
C PRO A 236 -15.40 21.12 17.72
N ALA A 237 -16.44 20.45 18.20
CA ALA A 237 -17.78 21.00 18.34
C ALA A 237 -18.40 20.48 19.64
N ASP A 238 -19.24 21.29 20.28
CA ASP A 238 -19.87 20.91 21.56
C ASP A 238 -21.02 19.91 21.38
N ALA A 239 -21.49 19.73 20.14
CA ALA A 239 -22.54 18.78 19.78
C ALA A 239 -22.28 18.11 18.41
N VAL A 240 -22.69 16.85 18.28
CA VAL A 240 -22.61 16.10 17.01
C VAL A 240 -23.38 16.79 15.89
N SER A 241 -24.52 17.43 16.21
CA SER A 241 -25.32 18.20 15.24
C SER A 241 -24.59 19.44 14.73
N GLU A 242 -23.72 20.03 15.53
CA GLU A 242 -22.86 21.12 15.08
C GLU A 242 -21.75 20.60 14.18
N LEU A 243 -21.07 19.51 14.59
CA LEU A 243 -20.03 18.87 13.77
C LEU A 243 -20.59 18.46 12.40
N ALA A 244 -21.80 17.90 12.37
CA ALA A 244 -22.55 17.58 11.17
C ALA A 244 -22.67 18.77 10.20
N ARG A 245 -23.11 19.91 10.75
CA ARG A 245 -23.33 21.14 10.00
C ARG A 245 -22.01 21.70 9.45
N VAL A 246 -20.94 21.70 10.25
CA VAL A 246 -19.63 22.22 9.84
C VAL A 246 -18.96 21.30 8.81
N ALA A 247 -19.09 19.99 8.98
CA ALA A 247 -18.57 18.99 8.04
C ALA A 247 -19.46 18.81 6.78
N ASN A 248 -20.62 19.46 6.73
CA ASN A 248 -21.64 19.26 5.69
C ASN A 248 -22.02 17.78 5.51
N ILE A 249 -22.14 17.06 6.62
CA ILE A 249 -22.60 15.67 6.67
C ILE A 249 -24.12 15.71 6.75
N ASN A 250 -24.79 15.10 5.78
CA ASN A 250 -26.25 15.03 5.76
C ASN A 250 -26.71 13.82 6.56
N PHE A 251 -26.92 13.98 7.87
CA PHE A 251 -27.56 12.93 8.65
C PHE A 251 -28.98 12.74 8.13
N ASP A 252 -29.22 11.59 7.49
CA ASP A 252 -30.58 11.09 7.30
C ASP A 252 -31.12 10.77 8.71
N LEU A 253 -31.70 11.77 9.37
CA LEU A 253 -32.42 11.63 10.65
C LEU A 253 -33.81 11.06 10.44
#